data_AF-A0A392P0N2-F1
#
_entry.id   AF-A0A392P0N2-F1
#
_cell.length_a   1.000
_cell.length_b   1.000
_cell.length_c   1.000
_cell.angle_alpha   90.00
_cell.angle_beta   90.00
_cell.angle_gamma   90.00
#
_symmetry.space_group_name_H-M   'P 1'
#
loop_
_entity.id
_entity.type
_entity.pdbx_description
1 polymer ?
#
loop_
_entity_poly.entity_id
_entity_poly.type
_entity_poly.pdbx_seq_one_letter_code
_entity_poly.pdbx_strand_id
1 'polypeptide(L)'
;MEGVLQGGPWSFDNQMLIVQRVQLGVQIENIPLQHAEFWVQVHNLPTGLMLEKVGKALGNYIGLFVEYDKNNNQGHLQKVGDPV
;
A
#
# COMPACT_ATOMS: atom_id res chain seq x y z
N MET A 1 8.27 -11.21 -13.12
CA MET A 1 8.37 -11.07 -11.65
C MET A 1 7.97 -9.68 -11.18
N GLU A 2 8.38 -8.61 -11.88
CA GLU A 2 7.97 -7.23 -11.55
C GLU A 2 6.47 -7.07 -11.26
N GLY A 3 5.60 -7.57 -12.14
CA GLY A 3 4.14 -7.45 -11.96
C GLY A 3 3.59 -8.19 -10.74
N VAL A 4 4.27 -9.25 -10.27
CA VAL A 4 3.89 -9.94 -9.02
C VAL A 4 4.30 -9.10 -7.81
N LEU A 5 5.46 -8.46 -7.84
CA LEU A 5 5.91 -7.64 -6.72
C LEU A 5 5.19 -6.28 -6.64
N GLN A 6 4.84 -5.70 -7.80
CA GLN A 6 4.20 -4.39 -7.87
C GLN A 6 2.67 -4.44 -7.88
N GLY A 7 2.08 -5.56 -8.33
CA GLY A 7 0.62 -5.71 -8.52
C GLY A 7 -0.15 -6.18 -7.28
N GLY A 8 0.53 -6.35 -6.14
CA GLY A 8 -0.13 -6.69 -4.87
C GLY A 8 -1.04 -5.58 -4.34
N PRO A 9 -1.80 -5.85 -3.26
CA PRO A 9 -1.73 -7.03 -2.40
C PRO A 9 -2.40 -8.27 -3.03
N TRP A 10 -1.87 -9.46 -2.72
CA TRP A 10 -2.39 -10.73 -3.24
C TRP A 10 -3.20 -11.48 -2.20
N SER A 11 -4.21 -12.22 -2.65
CA SER A 11 -4.98 -13.13 -1.82
C SER A 11 -5.11 -14.50 -2.46
N PHE A 12 -4.99 -15.56 -1.66
CA PHE A 12 -5.28 -16.93 -2.05
C PHE A 12 -6.16 -17.57 -0.97
N ASP A 13 -7.26 -18.21 -1.36
CA ASP A 13 -8.23 -18.82 -0.44
C ASP A 13 -8.70 -17.88 0.68
N ASN A 14 -8.98 -16.63 0.32
CA ASN A 14 -9.36 -15.57 1.26
C ASN A 14 -8.31 -15.25 2.35
N GLN A 15 -7.07 -15.71 2.16
CA GLN A 15 -5.91 -15.39 2.99
C GLN A 15 -4.97 -14.44 2.25
N MET A 16 -4.45 -13.45 2.96
CA MET A 16 -3.49 -12.49 2.41
C MET A 16 -2.13 -13.17 2.19
N LEU A 17 -1.52 -12.91 1.05
CA LEU A 17 -0.17 -13.37 0.74
C LEU A 17 0.80 -12.18 0.80
N ILE A 18 1.75 -12.26 1.72
CA ILE A 18 2.89 -11.35 1.78
C ILE A 18 4.01 -11.95 0.93
N VAL A 19 4.45 -11.21 -0.09
CA VAL A 19 5.45 -11.66 -1.05
C VAL A 19 6.66 -10.74 -0.99
N GLN A 20 7.83 -11.28 -0.69
CA GLN A 20 9.09 -10.54 -0.68
C GLN A 20 10.12 -11.23 -1.56
N ARG A 21 10.88 -10.43 -2.32
CA ARG A 21 12.04 -10.93 -3.07
C ARG A 21 13.18 -11.26 -2.10
N VAL A 22 13.58 -12.52 -2.07
CA VAL A 22 14.75 -12.98 -1.31
C VAL A 22 16.02 -12.40 -1.91
N GLN A 23 16.86 -11.79 -1.06
CA GLN A 23 18.19 -11.32 -1.45
C GLN A 23 19.24 -12.40 -1.17
N LEU A 24 20.27 -12.48 -2.01
CA LEU A 24 21.38 -13.43 -1.84
C LEU A 24 22.09 -13.16 -0.50
N GLY A 25 22.38 -14.24 0.24
CA GLY A 25 23.09 -14.16 1.52
C GLY A 25 22.20 -13.87 2.74
N VAL A 26 20.89 -13.67 2.55
CA VAL A 26 19.93 -13.54 3.64
C VAL A 26 19.38 -14.92 4.03
N GLN A 27 19.39 -15.25 5.32
CA GLN A 27 18.72 -16.45 5.82
C GLN A 27 17.21 -16.25 5.75
N ILE A 28 16.48 -17.26 5.26
CA ILE A 28 15.03 -17.18 5.01
C ILE A 28 14.27 -16.82 6.29
N GLU A 29 14.71 -17.36 7.44
CA GLU A 29 14.13 -17.12 8.76
C GLU A 29 14.21 -15.66 9.22
N ASN A 30 15.13 -14.89 8.64
CA ASN A 30 15.35 -13.48 8.97
C ASN A 30 14.57 -12.52 8.04
N ILE A 31 13.76 -13.03 7.12
CA ILE A 31 12.97 -12.18 6.22
C ILE A 31 11.66 -11.79 6.94
N PRO A 32 11.47 -10.51 7.27
CA PRO A 32 10.28 -10.08 8.00
C PRO A 32 9.07 -10.02 7.07
N LEU A 33 8.20 -11.04 7.15
CA LEU A 33 6.93 -11.10 6.40
C LEU A 33 5.77 -10.63 7.28
N GLN A 34 5.76 -9.35 7.66
CA GLN A 34 4.80 -8.79 8.62
C GLN A 34 3.93 -7.66 8.04
N HIS A 35 4.32 -7.09 6.89
CA HIS A 35 3.73 -5.89 6.33
C HIS A 35 3.29 -6.13 4.89
N ALA A 36 2.20 -5.48 4.47
CA ALA A 36 1.78 -5.40 3.08
C ALA A 36 1.34 -3.98 2.72
N GLU A 37 1.33 -3.67 1.42
CA GLU A 37 0.87 -2.37 0.91
C GLU A 37 -0.55 -2.51 0.35
N PHE A 38 -1.45 -1.61 0.76
CA PHE A 38 -2.85 -1.59 0.36
C PHE A 38 -3.23 -0.29 -0.30
N TRP A 39 -4.15 -0.34 -1.25
CA TRP A 39 -4.89 0.86 -1.65
C TRP A 39 -6.04 1.11 -0.69
N VAL A 40 -6.05 2.30 -0.10
CA VAL A 40 -7.06 2.79 0.83
C VAL A 40 -7.89 3.86 0.14
N GLN A 41 -9.20 3.64 0.12
CA GLN A 41 -10.17 4.56 -0.42
C GLN A 41 -10.79 5.43 0.67
N VAL A 42 -10.57 6.74 0.62
CA VAL A 42 -11.18 7.68 1.57
C VAL A 42 -12.52 8.15 1.03
N HIS A 43 -13.64 7.74 1.62
CA HIS A 43 -14.96 8.16 1.16
C HIS A 43 -15.41 9.50 1.77
N ASN A 44 -16.30 10.21 1.06
CA ASN A 44 -16.95 11.45 1.52
C ASN A 44 -15.98 12.60 1.83
N LEU A 45 -14.82 12.64 1.18
CA LEU A 45 -13.89 13.75 1.33
C LEU A 45 -14.38 14.97 0.53
N PRO A 46 -14.57 16.14 1.15
CA PRO A 46 -14.97 17.36 0.44
C PRO A 46 -14.01 17.70 -0.71
N THR A 47 -14.52 18.19 -1.84
CA THR A 47 -13.72 18.48 -3.05
C THR A 47 -12.52 19.39 -2.78
N GLY A 48 -12.66 20.37 -1.88
CA GLY A 48 -11.57 21.27 -1.50
C GLY A 48 -10.40 20.60 -0.74
N LEU A 49 -10.61 19.36 -0.27
CA LEU A 49 -9.62 18.56 0.44
C LEU A 49 -9.05 17.42 -0.43
N MET A 50 -9.48 17.28 -1.68
CA MET A 50 -8.98 16.29 -2.66
C MET A 50 -7.62 16.74 -3.24
N LEU A 51 -6.65 16.92 -2.35
CA LEU A 51 -5.29 17.38 -2.65
C LEU A 51 -4.29 16.30 -2.24
N GLU A 52 -3.24 16.08 -3.03
CA GLU A 52 -2.16 15.13 -2.73
C GLU A 52 -1.58 15.33 -1.32
N LYS A 53 -1.44 16.59 -0.86
CA LYS A 53 -0.97 16.91 0.50
C LYS A 53 -1.90 16.36 1.59
N VAL A 54 -3.21 16.48 1.39
CA VAL A 54 -4.20 15.95 2.34
C VAL A 54 -4.20 14.44 2.29
N GLY A 55 -4.11 13.85 1.08
CA GLY A 55 -4.03 12.41 0.93
C GLY A 55 -2.79 11.82 1.60
N LYS A 56 -1.61 12.42 1.39
CA LYS A 56 -0.39 12.00 2.10
C LYS A 56 -0.52 12.11 3.61
N ALA A 57 -1.16 13.15 4.13
CA ALA A 57 -1.40 13.29 5.57
C ALA A 57 -2.33 12.20 6.12
N LEU A 58 -3.41 11.88 5.40
CA LEU A 58 -4.34 10.81 5.78
C LEU A 58 -3.70 9.42 5.67
N GLY A 59 -2.99 9.14 4.58
CA GLY A 59 -2.24 7.90 4.41
C GLY A 59 -1.22 7.69 5.53
N ASN A 60 -0.48 8.73 5.91
CA ASN A 60 0.46 8.71 7.03
C ASN A 60 -0.20 8.59 8.42
N TYR A 61 -1.48 8.95 8.53
CA TYR A 61 -2.24 8.76 9.75
C TYR A 61 -2.69 7.29 9.90
N ILE A 62 -3.00 6.62 8.79
CA ILE A 62 -3.43 5.21 8.77
C ILE A 62 -2.24 4.26 8.86
N GLY A 63 -1.14 4.58 8.17
CA GLY A 63 0.07 3.77 8.11
C GLY A 63 1.21 4.56 7.46
N LEU A 64 2.10 3.90 6.73
CA LEU A 64 3.15 4.56 5.94
C LEU A 64 2.60 4.91 4.56
N PHE A 65 2.52 6.19 4.19
CA PHE A 65 2.14 6.57 2.84
C PHE A 65 3.18 6.09 1.81
N VAL A 66 2.71 5.37 0.78
CA VAL A 66 3.55 4.86 -0.31
C VAL A 66 3.30 5.67 -1.59
N GLU A 67 2.04 5.78 -2.03
CA GLU A 67 1.70 6.36 -3.34
C GLU A 67 0.32 7.03 -3.35
N TYR A 68 0.17 8.05 -4.21
CA TYR A 68 -1.08 8.73 -4.49
C TYR A 68 -1.43 8.61 -5.98
N ASP A 69 -2.62 8.10 -6.30
CA ASP A 69 -3.10 8.00 -7.68
C ASP A 69 -3.71 9.33 -8.16
N LYS A 70 -2.95 10.06 -8.98
CA LYS A 70 -3.35 11.36 -9.55
C LYS A 70 -4.41 11.26 -10.64
N ASN A 71 -4.47 10.12 -11.33
CA ASN A 71 -5.39 9.91 -12.45
C ASN A 71 -6.81 9.57 -11.97
N ASN A 72 -6.91 9.16 -10.70
CA ASN A 72 -8.16 8.78 -10.08
C ASN A 72 -8.62 9.79 -9.02
N ASN A 73 -8.43 11.09 -9.28
CA ASN A 73 -8.95 12.18 -8.44
C ASN A 73 -10.50 12.21 -8.35
N GLN A 74 -11.20 11.38 -9.13
CA GLN A 74 -12.65 11.17 -9.03
C GLN A 74 -13.00 9.86 -8.28
N GLY A 75 -12.01 9.03 -7.94
CA GLY A 75 -12.17 7.69 -7.38
C GLY A 75 -11.04 7.23 -6.44
N HIS A 76 -10.57 8.10 -5.55
CA HIS A 76 -10.15 7.77 -4.18
C HIS A 76 -9.32 6.48 -3.95
N LEU A 77 -8.02 6.43 -4.28
CA LEU A 77 -7.14 5.36 -3.78
C LEU A 77 -5.78 5.95 -3.34
N GLN A 78 -5.37 5.61 -2.12
CA GLN A 78 -4.06 5.97 -1.55
C GLN A 78 -3.35 4.70 -1.14
N LYS A 79 -2.14 4.47 -1.63
CA LYS A 79 -1.39 3.29 -1.21
C LYS A 79 -0.78 3.54 0.16
N VAL A 80 -1.21 2.78 1.16
CA VAL A 80 -0.77 2.83 2.54
C VAL A 80 -0.09 1.48 2.86
N GLY A 81 1.15 1.53 3.31
CA GLY A 81 1.83 0.40 3.94
C GLY A 81 1.56 0.36 5.44
N ASP A 82 1.72 -0.81 6.06
CA ASP A 82 1.60 -0.95 7.51
C ASP A 82 2.74 -0.17 8.23
N PRO A 83 2.49 0.44 9.40
CA PRO A 83 3.55 1.10 10.17
C PRO A 83 4.58 0.08 10.69
N VAL A 84 5.85 0.49 10.72
CA VAL A 84 6.98 -0.27 11.31
C VAL A 84 6.85 -0.34 12.81
#